data_AF-A0A9D6KZ61-F1
#
_entry.id   AF-A0A9D6KZ61-F1
#
_cell.length_a   1.000
_cell.length_b   1.000
_cell.length_c   1.000
_cell.angle_alpha   90.00
_cell.angle_beta   90.00
_cell.angle_gamma   90.00
#
_symmetry.space_group_name_H-M   'P 1'
#
loop_
_entity.id
_entity.type
_entity.pdbx_description
1 polymer ?
#
loop_
_entity_poly.entity_id
_entity_poly.type
_entity_poly.pdbx_seq_one_letter_code
_entity_poly.pdbx_strand_id
1 'polypeptide(L)'
;MQLVEERAPHQVSELAAALGTLELNASFSSKLARRMFKRSAESPNDNAVAQIRWANEARGIPFETSLLKIEKSFEARTGQAVRQKDWALAVRNTLYWLADEPFAKLPATDGCFWAAELRRDFGSAELLATVGLTAHPNDVTLLNNRAYARANRGNIVGARNDLAEAKARSTDPSEAIFLTATEGCIHYRNEEHSLGSELYERAIRRALAEGDYDVAQRALLHWLHEEQRIGRVWEPELLLKIKLYFTDKSVAENIRDIYHAHFADMPIVRGLPTPPRVQSGLDAVSTATGLKRI
;
A
#
# COMPACT_ATOMS: atom_id res chain seq x y z
N MET A 1 50.50 -5.41 -0.56
CA MET A 1 49.10 -5.43 -1.04
C MET A 1 48.52 -6.81 -0.75
N GLN A 2 48.40 -7.15 0.53
CA GLN A 2 48.12 -8.52 1.01
C GLN A 2 47.05 -8.48 2.11
N LEU A 3 46.06 -7.61 1.93
CA LEU A 3 44.92 -7.37 2.83
C LEU A 3 43.57 -7.52 2.10
N VAL A 4 43.57 -8.04 0.86
CA VAL A 4 42.39 -8.12 0.00
C VAL A 4 41.90 -9.57 -0.22
N GLU A 5 42.69 -10.59 0.16
CA GLU A 5 42.43 -11.98 -0.25
C GLU A 5 41.69 -12.87 0.75
N GLU A 6 41.32 -12.37 1.93
CA GLU A 6 40.44 -13.10 2.86
C GLU A 6 39.16 -12.31 3.19
N ARG A 7 38.49 -11.76 2.17
CA ARG A 7 37.13 -11.24 2.38
C ARG A 7 36.15 -12.39 2.33
N ALA A 8 35.33 -12.51 3.37
CA ALA A 8 34.32 -13.55 3.44
C ALA A 8 33.39 -13.47 2.20
N PRO A 9 33.03 -14.60 1.57
CA PRO A 9 32.29 -14.61 0.29
C PRO A 9 31.04 -13.72 0.26
N HIS A 10 30.32 -13.62 1.38
CA HIS A 10 29.13 -12.77 1.50
C HIS A 10 29.43 -11.27 1.35
N GLN A 11 30.56 -10.76 1.84
CA GLN A 11 30.92 -9.34 1.72
C GLN A 11 31.21 -8.95 0.27
N VAL A 12 31.78 -9.88 -0.51
CA VAL A 12 31.99 -9.70 -1.95
C VAL A 12 30.65 -9.66 -2.66
N SER A 13 29.71 -10.52 -2.27
CA SER A 13 28.36 -10.53 -2.83
C SER A 13 27.59 -9.25 -2.52
N GLU A 14 27.62 -8.76 -1.29
CA GLU A 14 26.99 -7.48 -0.92
C GLU A 14 27.58 -6.30 -1.67
N LEU A 15 28.91 -6.19 -1.71
CA LEU A 15 29.58 -5.10 -2.42
C LEU A 15 29.25 -5.14 -3.92
N ALA A 16 29.22 -6.33 -4.52
CA ALA A 16 28.83 -6.50 -5.91
C ALA A 16 27.37 -6.07 -6.14
N ALA A 17 26.44 -6.43 -5.25
CA ALA A 17 25.04 -6.00 -5.35
C ALA A 17 24.94 -4.46 -5.27
N ALA A 18 25.62 -3.85 -4.30
CA ALA A 18 25.60 -2.40 -4.10
C ALA A 18 26.17 -1.65 -5.31
N LEU A 19 27.31 -2.11 -5.86
CA LEU A 19 27.88 -1.56 -7.08
C LEU A 19 26.93 -1.75 -8.28
N GLY A 20 26.30 -2.92 -8.40
CA GLY A 20 25.30 -3.18 -9.44
C GLY A 20 24.12 -2.21 -9.38
N THR A 21 23.63 -1.92 -8.17
CA THR A 21 22.56 -0.94 -7.91
C THR A 21 22.97 0.48 -8.31
N LEU A 22 24.17 0.92 -7.92
CA LEU A 22 24.71 2.22 -8.31
C LEU A 22 24.83 2.36 -9.83
N GLU A 23 25.35 1.33 -10.50
CA GLU A 23 25.51 1.32 -11.96
C GLU A 23 24.16 1.40 -12.71
N LEU A 24 23.13 0.72 -12.22
CA LEU A 24 21.77 0.79 -12.80
C LEU A 24 21.12 2.18 -12.63
N ASN A 25 21.42 2.85 -11.51
CA ASN A 25 20.89 4.17 -11.21
C ASN A 25 21.64 5.26 -12.00
N ALA A 26 22.97 5.17 -12.10
CA ALA A 26 23.80 6.16 -12.77
C ALA A 26 23.77 6.05 -14.30
N SER A 27 23.54 4.85 -14.86
CA SER A 27 23.60 4.64 -16.30
C SER A 27 22.57 3.64 -16.81
N PHE A 28 22.26 3.71 -18.10
CA PHE A 28 21.52 2.64 -18.81
C PHE A 28 22.41 1.42 -19.11
N SER A 29 23.69 1.39 -18.67
CA SER A 29 24.64 0.32 -18.99
C SER A 29 24.30 -0.96 -18.24
N SER A 30 23.35 -1.71 -18.79
CA SER A 30 22.89 -2.96 -18.20
C SER A 30 23.99 -4.04 -18.15
N LYS A 31 25.06 -3.96 -18.95
CA LYS A 31 26.09 -5.01 -19.01
C LYS A 31 26.95 -5.07 -17.74
N LEU A 32 27.40 -3.93 -17.21
CA LEU A 32 28.22 -3.89 -16.01
C LEU A 32 27.37 -4.26 -14.78
N ALA A 33 26.18 -3.67 -14.66
CA ALA A 33 25.22 -4.05 -13.62
C ALA A 33 24.88 -5.55 -13.65
N ARG A 34 24.56 -6.13 -14.82
CA ARG A 34 24.30 -7.58 -14.96
C ARG A 34 25.47 -8.42 -14.45
N ARG A 35 26.71 -8.00 -14.74
CA ARG A 35 27.91 -8.71 -14.25
C ARG A 35 28.02 -8.64 -12.74
N MET A 36 27.76 -7.47 -12.15
CA MET A 36 27.81 -7.26 -10.71
C MET A 36 26.71 -8.05 -9.98
N PHE A 37 25.48 -8.05 -10.49
CA PHE A 37 24.40 -8.87 -9.92
C PHE A 37 24.61 -10.37 -10.11
N LYS A 38 25.23 -10.78 -11.22
CA LYS A 38 25.63 -12.19 -11.39
C LYS A 38 26.63 -12.60 -10.31
N ARG A 39 27.61 -11.75 -10.02
CA ARG A 39 28.60 -11.99 -8.96
C ARG A 39 27.97 -11.98 -7.57
N SER A 40 27.01 -11.09 -7.32
CA SER A 40 26.32 -11.06 -6.03
C SER A 40 25.49 -12.33 -5.76
N ALA A 41 25.03 -13.01 -6.81
CA ALA A 41 24.28 -14.27 -6.70
C ALA A 41 25.14 -15.51 -6.39
N GLU A 42 26.48 -15.43 -6.38
CA GLU A 42 27.37 -16.58 -6.15
C GLU A 42 27.42 -17.04 -4.68
N SER A 43 27.34 -16.12 -3.73
CA SER A 43 27.27 -16.39 -2.28
C SER A 43 26.41 -15.35 -1.58
N PRO A 44 25.12 -15.26 -1.95
CA PRO A 44 24.25 -14.15 -1.58
C PRO A 44 23.84 -14.24 -0.12
N ASN A 45 23.69 -13.07 0.50
CA ASN A 45 22.87 -12.91 1.71
C ASN A 45 21.53 -12.26 1.36
N ASP A 46 20.68 -12.08 2.36
CA ASP A 46 19.36 -11.45 2.30
C ASP A 46 19.36 -10.11 1.54
N ASN A 47 20.24 -9.17 1.89
CA ASN A 47 20.36 -7.88 1.23
C ASN A 47 20.76 -8.02 -0.25
N ALA A 48 21.73 -8.88 -0.57
CA ALA A 48 22.10 -9.14 -1.96
C ALA A 48 20.92 -9.73 -2.76
N VAL A 49 20.13 -10.63 -2.18
CA VAL A 49 18.92 -11.18 -2.81
C VAL A 49 17.88 -10.08 -3.06
N ALA A 50 17.64 -9.20 -2.08
CA ALA A 50 16.72 -8.07 -2.21
C ALA A 50 17.12 -7.14 -3.36
N GLN A 51 18.41 -6.79 -3.47
CA GLN A 51 18.90 -5.91 -4.54
C GLN A 51 18.83 -6.56 -5.93
N ILE A 52 19.17 -7.85 -6.08
CA ILE A 52 19.01 -8.57 -7.36
C ILE A 52 17.54 -8.59 -7.76
N ARG A 53 16.63 -8.80 -6.80
CA ARG A 53 15.19 -8.75 -7.05
C ARG A 53 14.74 -7.37 -7.52
N TRP A 54 15.08 -6.32 -6.79
CA TRP A 54 14.77 -4.95 -7.18
C TRP A 54 15.27 -4.67 -8.60
N ALA A 55 16.48 -5.12 -8.94
CA ALA A 55 17.05 -4.96 -10.27
C ALA A 55 16.29 -5.74 -11.37
N ASN A 56 15.70 -6.89 -11.04
CA ASN A 56 14.79 -7.61 -11.93
C ASN A 56 13.53 -6.81 -12.21
N GLU A 57 12.94 -6.20 -11.18
CA GLU A 57 11.73 -5.39 -11.30
C GLU A 57 11.97 -4.10 -12.07
N ALA A 58 13.05 -3.39 -11.75
CA ALA A 58 13.36 -2.10 -12.34
C ALA A 58 13.84 -2.22 -13.79
N ARG A 59 14.65 -3.23 -14.12
CA ARG A 59 15.42 -3.28 -15.38
C ARG A 59 15.51 -4.66 -16.03
N GLY A 60 14.77 -5.66 -15.54
CA GLY A 60 14.76 -7.00 -16.12
C GLY A 60 16.08 -7.76 -15.99
N ILE A 61 16.86 -7.48 -14.95
CA ILE A 61 18.02 -8.32 -14.59
C ILE A 61 17.51 -9.73 -14.24
N PRO A 62 18.12 -10.83 -14.74
CA PRO A 62 17.67 -12.17 -14.39
C PRO A 62 17.65 -12.40 -12.88
N PHE A 63 16.54 -12.96 -12.38
CA PHE A 63 16.38 -13.33 -10.97
C PHE A 63 16.01 -14.80 -10.89
N GLU A 64 16.84 -15.58 -10.19
CA GLU A 64 16.57 -16.98 -9.94
C GLU A 64 15.70 -17.13 -8.68
N THR A 65 14.55 -17.78 -8.82
CA THR A 65 13.61 -17.96 -7.69
C THR A 65 14.20 -18.83 -6.57
N SER A 66 15.24 -19.61 -6.85
CA SER A 66 16.04 -20.35 -5.86
C SER A 66 16.63 -19.41 -4.79
N LEU A 67 16.95 -18.16 -5.14
CA LEU A 67 17.48 -17.15 -4.22
C LEU A 67 16.50 -16.82 -3.09
N LEU A 68 15.19 -17.00 -3.31
CA LEU A 68 14.18 -16.83 -2.27
C LEU A 68 14.27 -17.88 -1.16
N LYS A 69 15.09 -18.93 -1.31
CA LYS A 69 15.34 -19.92 -0.25
C LYS A 69 16.42 -19.47 0.74
N ILE A 70 17.20 -18.43 0.42
CA ILE A 70 18.20 -17.87 1.32
C ILE A 70 17.52 -17.39 2.61
N GLU A 71 18.13 -17.69 3.74
CA GLU A 71 17.61 -17.29 5.05
C GLU A 71 17.37 -15.78 5.10
N LYS A 72 16.34 -15.35 5.84
CA LYS A 72 16.03 -13.92 6.04
C LYS A 72 15.78 -13.06 4.79
N SER A 73 15.67 -13.64 3.59
CA SER A 73 15.29 -12.93 2.35
C SER A 73 13.83 -12.44 2.32
N PHE A 74 13.33 -11.92 3.45
CA PHE A 74 11.94 -11.53 3.67
C PHE A 74 11.53 -10.35 2.78
N GLU A 75 12.39 -9.36 2.57
CA GLU A 75 12.14 -8.28 1.59
C GLU A 75 11.91 -8.87 0.20
N ALA A 76 12.83 -9.72 -0.27
CA ALA A 76 12.73 -10.32 -1.59
C ALA A 76 11.50 -11.23 -1.74
N ARG A 77 11.12 -11.96 -0.69
CA ARG A 77 9.90 -12.78 -0.68
C ARG A 77 8.63 -11.91 -0.65
N THR A 78 8.68 -10.79 0.06
CA THR A 78 7.59 -9.80 0.11
C THR A 78 7.33 -9.26 -1.29
N GLY A 79 8.35 -8.76 -1.98
CA GLY A 79 8.19 -8.30 -3.36
C GLY A 79 7.67 -9.40 -4.29
N GLN A 80 8.02 -10.69 -4.04
CA GLN A 80 7.54 -11.80 -4.88
C GLN A 80 6.05 -11.96 -4.75
N ALA A 81 5.60 -11.98 -3.51
CA ALA A 81 4.20 -12.12 -3.17
C ALA A 81 3.40 -10.93 -3.72
N VAL A 82 3.90 -9.70 -3.59
CA VAL A 82 3.28 -8.49 -4.16
C VAL A 82 3.14 -8.59 -5.68
N ARG A 83 4.21 -8.97 -6.40
CA ARG A 83 4.17 -9.15 -7.86
C ARG A 83 3.16 -10.23 -8.27
N GLN A 84 3.00 -11.27 -7.46
CA GLN A 84 2.03 -12.35 -7.69
C GLN A 84 0.63 -12.04 -7.18
N LYS A 85 0.41 -10.86 -6.56
CA LYS A 85 -0.80 -10.48 -5.85
C LYS A 85 -1.21 -11.48 -4.75
N ASP A 86 -0.24 -12.22 -4.20
CA ASP A 86 -0.42 -13.04 -3.01
C ASP A 86 -0.28 -12.16 -1.76
N TRP A 87 -1.33 -11.38 -1.50
CA TRP A 87 -1.32 -10.43 -0.40
C TRP A 87 -1.16 -11.12 0.96
N ALA A 88 -1.66 -12.36 1.10
CA ALA A 88 -1.54 -13.14 2.33
C ALA A 88 -0.08 -13.42 2.66
N LEU A 89 0.65 -13.90 1.66
CA LEU A 89 2.07 -14.17 1.78
C LEU A 89 2.87 -12.87 1.93
N ALA A 90 2.50 -11.80 1.23
CA ALA A 90 3.16 -10.50 1.34
C ALA A 90 3.11 -9.97 2.78
N VAL A 91 1.92 -9.91 3.39
CA VAL A 91 1.73 -9.46 4.78
C VAL A 91 2.46 -10.35 5.79
N ARG A 92 2.47 -11.66 5.56
CA ARG A 92 3.23 -12.56 6.42
C ARG A 92 4.74 -12.31 6.33
N ASN A 93 5.26 -12.07 5.14
CA ASN A 93 6.68 -11.78 4.95
C ASN A 93 7.07 -10.41 5.50
N THR A 94 6.20 -9.38 5.46
CA THR A 94 6.51 -8.08 6.08
C THR A 94 6.60 -8.17 7.60
N LEU A 95 5.82 -9.03 8.24
CA LEU A 95 5.98 -9.29 9.68
C LEU A 95 7.36 -9.86 10.01
N TYR A 96 7.82 -10.83 9.22
CA TYR A 96 9.17 -11.39 9.41
C TYR A 96 10.26 -10.37 9.06
N TRP A 97 10.07 -9.59 8.00
CA TRP A 97 10.99 -8.54 7.60
C TRP A 97 11.10 -7.48 8.70
N LEU A 98 9.98 -6.98 9.23
CA LEU A 98 10.00 -5.99 10.31
C LEU A 98 10.61 -6.52 11.61
N ALA A 99 10.44 -7.83 11.89
CA ALA A 99 11.09 -8.44 13.04
C ALA A 99 12.61 -8.55 12.88
N ASP A 100 13.10 -8.76 11.66
CA ASP A 100 14.53 -8.84 11.35
C ASP A 100 15.18 -7.46 11.22
N GLU A 101 14.45 -6.51 10.62
CA GLU A 101 14.87 -5.14 10.36
C GLU A 101 13.90 -4.12 11.01
N PRO A 102 13.90 -3.99 12.34
CA PRO A 102 12.92 -3.15 13.05
C PRO A 102 13.02 -1.66 12.73
N PHE A 103 14.17 -1.20 12.23
CA PHE A 103 14.37 0.19 11.83
C PHE A 103 13.94 0.46 10.38
N ALA A 104 13.65 -0.57 9.57
CA ALA A 104 13.12 -0.38 8.23
C ALA A 104 11.65 0.06 8.31
N LYS A 105 11.34 1.25 7.79
CA LYS A 105 9.98 1.80 7.81
C LYS A 105 9.05 1.08 6.83
N LEU A 106 9.55 0.73 5.65
CA LEU A 106 8.78 0.14 4.54
C LEU A 106 7.99 -1.13 4.93
N PRO A 107 8.57 -2.16 5.59
CA PRO A 107 7.79 -3.34 5.96
C PRO A 107 6.61 -3.01 6.91
N ALA A 108 6.76 -2.00 7.76
CA ALA A 108 5.66 -1.53 8.59
C ALA A 108 4.61 -0.77 7.76
N THR A 109 4.98 0.22 6.96
CA THR A 109 4.01 1.05 6.22
C THR A 109 3.29 0.26 5.13
N ASP A 110 4.03 -0.46 4.30
CA ASP A 110 3.48 -1.15 3.13
C ASP A 110 2.76 -2.43 3.57
N GLY A 111 3.32 -3.12 4.57
CA GLY A 111 2.66 -4.24 5.21
C GLY A 111 1.30 -3.85 5.80
N CYS A 112 1.21 -2.71 6.48
CA CYS A 112 -0.07 -2.19 6.99
C CYS A 112 -1.05 -1.95 5.84
N PHE A 113 -0.61 -1.31 4.77
CA PHE A 113 -1.42 -1.05 3.59
C PHE A 113 -1.96 -2.36 2.99
N TRP A 114 -1.11 -3.34 2.69
CA TRP A 114 -1.57 -4.61 2.11
C TRP A 114 -2.49 -5.39 3.06
N ALA A 115 -2.22 -5.36 4.37
CA ALA A 115 -3.07 -6.00 5.35
C ALA A 115 -4.46 -5.35 5.43
N ALA A 116 -4.53 -4.02 5.54
CA ALA A 116 -5.78 -3.31 5.70
C ALA A 116 -6.57 -3.21 4.37
N GLU A 117 -5.92 -2.77 3.30
CA GLU A 117 -6.57 -2.39 2.05
C GLU A 117 -6.89 -3.59 1.16
N LEU A 118 -5.98 -4.56 1.06
CA LEU A 118 -6.10 -5.66 0.10
C LEU A 118 -6.59 -6.95 0.75
N ARG A 119 -6.42 -7.08 2.07
CA ARG A 119 -6.88 -8.26 2.82
C ARG A 119 -7.98 -8.00 3.83
N ARG A 120 -8.18 -6.74 4.24
CA ARG A 120 -9.06 -6.37 5.36
C ARG A 120 -8.69 -7.11 6.65
N ASP A 121 -7.42 -7.49 6.78
CA ASP A 121 -6.83 -8.06 7.98
C ASP A 121 -6.33 -6.93 8.87
N PHE A 122 -7.29 -6.26 9.51
CA PHE A 122 -7.01 -5.12 10.38
C PHE A 122 -6.21 -5.51 11.63
N GLY A 123 -6.22 -6.80 12.02
CA GLY A 123 -5.39 -7.29 13.13
C GLY A 123 -3.91 -7.27 12.78
N SER A 124 -3.55 -7.82 11.62
CA SER A 124 -2.17 -7.75 11.12
C SER A 124 -1.73 -6.31 10.84
N ALA A 125 -2.63 -5.45 10.33
CA ALA A 125 -2.34 -4.04 10.12
C ALA A 125 -2.04 -3.30 11.44
N GLU A 126 -2.86 -3.49 12.47
CA GLU A 126 -2.62 -2.90 13.80
C GLU A 126 -1.29 -3.39 14.39
N LEU A 127 -0.96 -4.67 14.25
CA LEU A 127 0.29 -5.26 14.74
C LEU A 127 1.51 -4.64 14.04
N LEU A 128 1.50 -4.60 12.69
CA LEU A 128 2.59 -4.03 11.90
C LEU A 128 2.84 -2.57 12.26
N ALA A 129 1.76 -1.77 12.37
CA ALA A 129 1.89 -0.36 12.76
C ALA A 129 2.43 -0.22 14.19
N THR A 130 1.96 -1.05 15.12
CA THR A 130 2.41 -1.03 16.52
C THR A 130 3.89 -1.38 16.65
N VAL A 131 4.35 -2.41 15.96
CA VAL A 131 5.78 -2.77 15.94
C VAL A 131 6.60 -1.67 15.27
N GLY A 132 6.15 -1.14 14.12
CA GLY A 132 6.84 -0.05 13.42
C GLY A 132 6.99 1.21 14.27
N LEU A 133 5.96 1.57 15.04
CA LEU A 133 5.99 2.70 15.97
C LEU A 133 6.95 2.50 17.16
N THR A 134 7.46 1.29 17.40
CA THR A 134 8.50 1.08 18.40
C THR A 134 9.82 1.72 17.96
N ALA A 135 10.18 1.58 16.68
CA ALA A 135 11.37 2.21 16.11
C ALA A 135 11.10 3.65 15.61
N HIS A 136 9.87 3.93 15.18
CA HIS A 136 9.45 5.21 14.59
C HIS A 136 8.27 5.84 15.35
N PRO A 137 8.40 6.19 16.64
CA PRO A 137 7.28 6.53 17.52
C PRO A 137 6.48 7.77 17.11
N ASN A 138 7.06 8.63 16.27
CA ASN A 138 6.44 9.87 15.84
C ASN A 138 5.98 9.83 14.37
N ASP A 139 5.98 8.65 13.75
CA ASP A 139 5.63 8.52 12.35
C ASP A 139 4.13 8.70 12.11
N VAL A 140 3.76 9.79 11.44
CA VAL A 140 2.36 10.18 11.19
C VAL A 140 1.63 9.12 10.36
N THR A 141 2.31 8.53 9.37
CA THR A 141 1.71 7.49 8.53
C THR A 141 1.38 6.24 9.34
N LEU A 142 2.31 5.76 10.18
CA LEU A 142 2.06 4.58 11.01
C LEU A 142 1.00 4.85 12.10
N LEU A 143 0.98 6.04 12.70
CA LEU A 143 -0.09 6.44 13.62
C LEU A 143 -1.45 6.43 12.91
N ASN A 144 -1.55 7.02 11.73
CA ASN A 144 -2.79 7.03 10.95
C ASN A 144 -3.23 5.61 10.53
N ASN A 145 -2.29 4.77 10.09
CA ASN A 145 -2.58 3.38 9.72
C ASN A 145 -3.09 2.58 10.93
N ARG A 146 -2.48 2.76 12.11
CA ARG A 146 -2.95 2.13 13.35
C ARG A 146 -4.33 2.65 13.76
N ALA A 147 -4.59 3.94 13.62
CA ALA A 147 -5.90 4.53 13.86
C ALA A 147 -6.98 3.90 12.98
N TYR A 148 -6.73 3.82 11.67
CA TYR A 148 -7.64 3.19 10.72
C TYR A 148 -7.90 1.71 11.04
N ALA A 149 -6.84 0.94 11.33
CA ALA A 149 -6.97 -0.47 11.70
C ALA A 149 -7.78 -0.66 13.00
N ARG A 150 -7.52 0.17 14.02
CA ARG A 150 -8.25 0.15 15.30
C ARG A 150 -9.71 0.51 15.15
N ALA A 151 -10.03 1.52 14.34
CA ALA A 151 -11.41 1.91 14.04
C ALA A 151 -12.19 0.75 13.40
N ASN A 152 -11.58 0.08 12.42
CA ASN A 152 -12.17 -1.08 11.76
C ASN A 152 -12.36 -2.29 12.69
N ARG A 153 -11.55 -2.40 13.75
CA ARG A 153 -11.67 -3.42 14.80
C ARG A 153 -12.63 -3.02 15.93
N GLY A 154 -13.26 -1.84 15.86
CA GLY A 154 -14.16 -1.32 16.89
C GLY A 154 -13.45 -0.70 18.10
N ASN A 155 -12.12 -0.60 18.10
CA ASN A 155 -11.37 0.11 19.13
C ASN A 155 -11.37 1.63 18.86
N ILE A 156 -12.53 2.26 19.04
CA ILE A 156 -12.74 3.68 18.73
C ILE A 156 -11.85 4.58 19.58
N VAL A 157 -11.69 4.27 20.87
CA VAL A 157 -10.85 5.06 21.79
C VAL A 157 -9.40 5.06 21.34
N GLY A 158 -8.83 3.87 21.07
CA GLY A 158 -7.46 3.74 20.58
C GLY A 158 -7.26 4.43 19.24
N ALA A 159 -8.25 4.34 18.34
CA ALA A 159 -8.20 5.02 17.05
C ALA A 159 -8.18 6.55 17.16
N ARG A 160 -9.03 7.12 18.04
CA ARG A 160 -9.06 8.57 18.28
C ARG A 160 -7.75 9.06 18.90
N ASN A 161 -7.16 8.29 19.81
CA ASN A 161 -5.87 8.63 20.42
C ASN A 161 -4.76 8.69 19.37
N ASP A 162 -4.62 7.64 18.54
CA ASP A 162 -3.62 7.59 17.47
C ASP A 162 -3.82 8.72 16.45
N LEU A 163 -5.07 9.02 16.07
CA LEU A 163 -5.36 10.10 15.13
C LEU A 163 -5.02 11.47 15.72
N ALA A 164 -5.36 11.73 16.97
CA ALA A 164 -4.98 12.96 17.66
C ALA A 164 -3.45 13.10 17.73
N GLU A 165 -2.78 12.00 18.01
CA GLU A 165 -1.32 11.91 18.06
C GLU A 165 -0.67 12.21 16.70
N ALA A 166 -1.24 11.66 15.62
CA ALA A 166 -0.82 11.89 14.24
C ALA A 166 -1.03 13.36 13.84
N LYS A 167 -2.21 13.92 14.11
CA LYS A 167 -2.54 15.33 13.82
C LYS A 167 -1.61 16.31 14.54
N ALA A 168 -1.23 16.01 15.80
CA ALA A 168 -0.33 16.85 16.57
C ALA A 168 1.11 16.85 16.03
N ARG A 169 1.51 15.79 15.32
CA ARG A 169 2.86 15.62 14.75
C ARG A 169 2.96 15.97 13.27
N SER A 170 1.83 15.97 12.58
CA SER A 170 1.77 16.28 11.15
C SER A 170 2.23 17.71 10.90
N THR A 171 3.33 17.82 10.15
CA THR A 171 3.85 19.10 9.66
C THR A 171 3.62 19.28 8.17
N ASP A 172 3.22 18.21 7.47
CA ASP A 172 2.97 18.22 6.04
C ASP A 172 1.46 18.42 5.76
N PRO A 173 1.07 19.52 5.09
CA PRO A 173 -0.32 19.74 4.69
C PRO A 173 -0.92 18.60 3.87
N SER A 174 -0.12 17.83 3.13
CA SER A 174 -0.59 16.70 2.31
C SER A 174 -1.16 15.56 3.17
N GLU A 175 -0.62 15.37 4.39
CA GLU A 175 -1.07 14.33 5.31
C GLU A 175 -2.51 14.58 5.79
N ALA A 176 -2.92 15.85 5.84
CA ALA A 176 -4.22 16.24 6.36
C ALA A 176 -5.39 15.59 5.60
N ILE A 177 -5.23 15.27 4.31
CA ILE A 177 -6.26 14.55 3.53
C ILE A 177 -6.47 13.16 4.13
N PHE A 178 -5.40 12.41 4.37
CA PHE A 178 -5.47 11.06 4.94
C PHE A 178 -5.98 11.04 6.37
N LEU A 179 -5.53 12.00 7.19
CA LEU A 179 -5.99 12.15 8.56
C LEU A 179 -7.49 12.48 8.61
N THR A 180 -7.97 13.35 7.71
CA THR A 180 -9.41 13.69 7.62
C THR A 180 -10.25 12.49 7.16
N ALA A 181 -9.79 11.73 6.17
CA ALA A 181 -10.48 10.52 5.72
C ALA A 181 -10.55 9.46 6.83
N THR A 182 -9.47 9.30 7.60
CA THR A 182 -9.41 8.36 8.74
C THR A 182 -10.32 8.81 9.89
N GLU A 183 -10.41 10.12 10.14
CA GLU A 183 -11.40 10.68 11.06
C GLU A 183 -12.83 10.34 10.61
N GLY A 184 -13.11 10.49 9.31
CA GLY A 184 -14.39 10.08 8.72
C GLY A 184 -14.71 8.61 9.00
N CYS A 185 -13.73 7.71 8.81
CA CYS A 185 -13.86 6.29 9.16
C CYS A 185 -14.21 6.10 10.64
N ILE A 186 -13.48 6.76 11.55
CA ILE A 186 -13.73 6.67 12.99
C ILE A 186 -15.16 7.09 13.34
N HIS A 187 -15.66 8.18 12.76
CA HIS A 187 -17.03 8.62 12.96
C HIS A 187 -18.06 7.61 12.44
N TYR A 188 -17.85 7.03 11.25
CA TYR A 188 -18.71 5.95 10.78
C TYR A 188 -18.71 4.74 11.71
N ARG A 189 -17.54 4.36 12.22
CA ARG A 189 -17.39 3.23 13.14
C ARG A 189 -17.95 3.51 14.53
N ASN A 190 -18.13 4.79 14.87
CA ASN A 190 -18.77 5.26 16.09
C ASN A 190 -20.26 5.63 15.88
N GLU A 191 -20.89 5.18 14.80
CA GLU A 191 -22.31 5.44 14.46
C GLU A 191 -22.66 6.93 14.19
N GLU A 192 -21.65 7.79 14.08
CA GLU A 192 -21.77 9.22 13.76
C GLU A 192 -21.72 9.43 12.24
N HIS A 193 -22.61 8.73 11.51
CA HIS A 193 -22.53 8.57 10.06
C HIS A 193 -22.51 9.90 9.28
N SER A 194 -23.36 10.86 9.64
CA SER A 194 -23.43 12.16 8.96
C SER A 194 -22.11 12.91 9.02
N LEU A 195 -21.48 12.94 10.21
CA LEU A 195 -20.18 13.56 10.39
C LEU A 195 -19.08 12.80 9.65
N GLY A 196 -19.17 11.46 9.64
CA GLY A 196 -18.30 10.61 8.83
C GLY A 196 -18.36 10.95 7.34
N SER A 197 -19.57 11.10 6.79
CA SER A 197 -19.80 11.48 5.38
C SER A 197 -19.17 12.84 5.07
N GLU A 198 -19.42 13.85 5.90
CA GLU A 198 -18.89 15.20 5.71
C GLU A 198 -17.36 15.24 5.70
N LEU A 199 -16.71 14.41 6.52
CA LEU A 199 -15.26 14.32 6.58
C LEU A 199 -14.67 13.62 5.36
N TYR A 200 -15.27 12.53 4.88
CA TYR A 200 -14.85 11.92 3.61
C TYR A 200 -15.04 12.88 2.44
N GLU A 201 -16.18 13.56 2.36
CA GLU A 201 -16.45 14.55 1.32
C GLU A 201 -15.38 15.66 1.32
N ARG A 202 -15.02 16.15 2.51
CA ARG A 202 -13.97 17.16 2.69
C ARG A 202 -12.60 16.66 2.24
N ALA A 203 -12.23 15.43 2.60
CA ALA A 203 -10.98 14.81 2.19
C ALA A 203 -10.92 14.67 0.65
N ILE A 204 -11.99 14.20 0.02
CA ILE A 204 -12.11 14.04 -1.44
C ILE A 204 -12.00 15.39 -2.14
N ARG A 205 -12.76 16.40 -1.70
CA ARG A 205 -12.72 17.74 -2.30
C ARG A 205 -11.33 18.35 -2.22
N ARG A 206 -10.65 18.18 -1.09
CA ARG A 206 -9.29 18.68 -0.90
C ARG A 206 -8.29 17.97 -1.83
N ALA A 207 -8.34 16.65 -1.91
CA ALA A 207 -7.50 15.88 -2.82
C ALA A 207 -7.69 16.30 -4.29
N LEU A 208 -8.94 16.48 -4.72
CA LEU A 208 -9.26 16.96 -6.06
C LEU A 208 -8.71 18.38 -6.33
N ALA A 209 -8.83 19.28 -5.34
CA ALA A 209 -8.31 20.64 -5.45
C ALA A 209 -6.77 20.68 -5.54
N GLU A 210 -6.09 19.71 -4.91
CA GLU A 210 -4.64 19.53 -4.98
C GLU A 210 -4.18 18.73 -6.22
N GLY A 211 -5.12 18.26 -7.06
CA GLY A 211 -4.83 17.45 -8.26
C GLY A 211 -4.45 16.00 -7.95
N ASP A 212 -4.64 15.55 -6.71
CA ASP A 212 -4.31 14.20 -6.26
C ASP A 212 -5.51 13.25 -6.44
N TYR A 213 -5.72 12.86 -7.70
CA TYR A 213 -6.84 12.02 -8.10
C TYR A 213 -6.80 10.62 -7.47
N ASP A 214 -5.62 10.03 -7.30
CA ASP A 214 -5.48 8.69 -6.71
C ASP A 214 -5.92 8.69 -5.25
N VAL A 215 -5.55 9.74 -4.50
CA VAL A 215 -5.99 9.92 -3.12
C VAL A 215 -7.50 10.18 -3.03
N ALA A 216 -8.05 11.02 -3.90
CA ALA A 216 -9.49 11.26 -3.96
C ALA A 216 -10.27 9.96 -4.22
N GLN A 217 -9.79 9.15 -5.17
CA GLN A 217 -10.36 7.85 -5.52
C GLN A 217 -10.30 6.87 -4.35
N ARG A 218 -9.18 6.80 -3.63
CA ARG A 218 -9.05 5.93 -2.45
C ARG A 218 -9.99 6.34 -1.33
N ALA A 219 -10.07 7.63 -1.02
CA ALA A 219 -11.00 8.16 -0.02
C ALA A 219 -12.45 7.86 -0.38
N LEU A 220 -12.81 7.96 -1.67
CA LEU A 220 -14.13 7.56 -2.15
C LEU A 220 -14.41 6.07 -1.94
N LEU A 221 -13.47 5.18 -2.29
CA LEU A 221 -13.65 3.74 -2.08
C LEU A 221 -13.90 3.41 -0.60
N HIS A 222 -13.17 4.05 0.31
CA HIS A 222 -13.39 3.90 1.75
C HIS A 222 -14.75 4.42 2.20
N TRP A 223 -15.17 5.57 1.70
CA TRP A 223 -16.50 6.11 2.02
C TRP A 223 -17.62 5.18 1.52
N LEU A 224 -17.55 4.76 0.26
CA LEU A 224 -18.51 3.81 -0.33
C LEU A 224 -18.58 2.51 0.48
N HIS A 225 -17.43 2.05 0.99
CA HIS A 225 -17.36 0.87 1.85
C HIS A 225 -18.12 1.06 3.16
N GLU A 226 -17.94 2.20 3.84
CA GLU A 226 -18.64 2.48 5.10
C GLU A 226 -20.16 2.63 4.92
N GLU A 227 -20.59 3.34 3.87
CA GLU A 227 -22.01 3.47 3.51
C GLU A 227 -22.66 2.10 3.25
N GLN A 228 -21.96 1.22 2.55
CA GLN A 228 -22.43 -0.14 2.32
C GLN A 228 -22.47 -0.95 3.63
N ARG A 229 -21.47 -0.81 4.50
CA ARG A 229 -21.42 -1.51 5.80
C ARG A 229 -22.63 -1.19 6.66
N ILE A 230 -23.12 0.05 6.63
CA ILE A 230 -24.31 0.47 7.40
C ILE A 230 -25.63 0.12 6.69
N GLY A 231 -25.58 -0.62 5.58
CA GLY A 231 -26.75 -1.14 4.89
C GLY A 231 -27.40 -0.16 3.90
N ARG A 232 -26.68 0.89 3.47
CA ARG A 232 -27.22 1.79 2.44
C ARG A 232 -27.43 1.03 1.14
N VAL A 233 -28.65 1.12 0.61
CA VAL A 233 -29.01 0.55 -0.69
C VAL A 233 -28.53 1.51 -1.77
N TRP A 234 -27.75 0.97 -2.70
CA TRP A 234 -27.27 1.69 -3.87
C TRP A 234 -28.10 1.32 -5.08
N GLU A 235 -28.53 2.32 -5.85
CA GLU A 235 -29.22 2.09 -7.12
C GLU A 235 -28.32 1.29 -8.09
N PRO A 236 -28.85 0.28 -8.81
CA PRO A 236 -28.06 -0.54 -9.73
C PRO A 236 -27.27 0.26 -10.78
N GLU A 237 -27.86 1.35 -11.29
CA GLU A 237 -27.22 2.24 -12.27
C GLU A 237 -25.99 2.93 -11.68
N LEU A 238 -26.05 3.28 -10.40
CA LEU A 238 -24.93 3.89 -9.70
C LEU A 238 -23.81 2.87 -9.45
N LEU A 239 -24.16 1.67 -8.98
CA LEU A 239 -23.18 0.59 -8.84
C LEU A 239 -22.49 0.25 -10.16
N LEU A 240 -23.23 0.29 -11.27
CA LEU A 240 -22.66 0.11 -12.61
C LEU A 240 -21.67 1.22 -12.96
N LYS A 241 -21.99 2.50 -12.67
CA LYS A 241 -21.07 3.62 -12.87
C LYS A 241 -19.79 3.46 -12.05
N ILE A 242 -19.91 3.08 -10.78
CA ILE A 242 -18.76 2.83 -9.89
C ILE A 242 -17.90 1.70 -10.46
N LYS A 243 -18.51 0.57 -10.83
CA LYS A 243 -17.82 -0.57 -11.46
C LYS A 243 -17.09 -0.15 -12.73
N LEU A 244 -17.75 0.58 -13.63
CA LEU A 244 -17.16 1.07 -14.87
C LEU A 244 -15.95 1.95 -14.62
N TYR A 245 -16.07 2.89 -13.70
CA TYR A 245 -15.02 3.83 -13.37
C TYR A 245 -13.79 3.12 -12.80
N PHE A 246 -13.96 2.34 -11.73
CA PHE A 246 -12.85 1.70 -11.01
C PHE A 246 -12.28 0.45 -11.67
N THR A 247 -12.82 0.01 -12.81
CA THR A 247 -12.23 -1.06 -13.63
C THR A 247 -11.62 -0.53 -14.92
N ASP A 248 -11.68 0.77 -15.18
CA ASP A 248 -11.05 1.40 -16.33
C ASP A 248 -9.52 1.31 -16.24
N LYS A 249 -8.85 1.05 -17.37
CA LYS A 249 -7.39 0.89 -17.42
C LYS A 249 -6.61 2.17 -17.10
N SER A 250 -7.25 3.33 -17.21
CA SER A 250 -6.67 4.63 -16.80
C SER A 250 -6.58 4.80 -15.29
N VAL A 251 -7.37 4.04 -14.52
CA VAL A 251 -7.27 4.03 -13.05
C VAL A 251 -6.02 3.26 -12.62
N ALA A 252 -5.27 3.85 -11.69
CA ALA A 252 -4.06 3.28 -11.13
C ALA A 252 -4.31 1.85 -10.62
N GLU A 253 -3.36 0.94 -10.89
CA GLU A 253 -3.55 -0.50 -10.65
C GLU A 253 -3.86 -0.82 -9.19
N ASN A 254 -3.19 -0.15 -8.26
CA ASN A 254 -3.44 -0.28 -6.82
C ASN A 254 -4.88 0.10 -6.44
N ILE A 255 -5.43 1.17 -7.01
CA ILE A 255 -6.82 1.58 -6.76
C ILE A 255 -7.80 0.54 -7.29
N ARG A 256 -7.52 -0.04 -8.47
CA ARG A 256 -8.31 -1.15 -9.02
C ARG A 256 -8.26 -2.38 -8.11
N ASP A 257 -7.08 -2.73 -7.61
CA ASP A 257 -6.91 -3.86 -6.70
C ASP A 257 -7.67 -3.66 -5.38
N ILE A 258 -7.69 -2.44 -4.83
CA ILE A 258 -8.52 -2.07 -3.67
C ILE A 258 -10.01 -2.20 -4.00
N TYR A 259 -10.46 -1.64 -5.13
CA TYR A 259 -11.85 -1.79 -5.56
C TYR A 259 -12.25 -3.27 -5.64
N HIS A 260 -11.39 -4.11 -6.22
CA HIS A 260 -11.67 -5.54 -6.29
C HIS A 260 -11.75 -6.20 -4.92
N ALA A 261 -10.81 -5.89 -4.02
CA ALA A 261 -10.79 -6.43 -2.67
C ALA A 261 -12.02 -6.04 -1.82
N HIS A 262 -12.60 -4.86 -2.07
CA HIS A 262 -13.74 -4.35 -1.29
C HIS A 262 -15.10 -4.61 -1.94
N PHE A 263 -15.17 -4.63 -3.28
CA PHE A 263 -16.44 -4.56 -4.02
C PHE A 263 -16.67 -5.68 -5.04
N ALA A 264 -15.65 -6.35 -5.58
CA ALA A 264 -15.89 -7.29 -6.69
C ALA A 264 -16.79 -8.48 -6.31
N ASP A 265 -16.79 -8.84 -5.02
CA ASP A 265 -17.52 -10.00 -4.53
C ASP A 265 -18.96 -9.70 -4.12
N MET A 266 -19.39 -8.44 -4.21
CA MET A 266 -20.77 -8.08 -3.89
C MET A 266 -21.74 -8.75 -4.88
N PRO A 267 -22.78 -9.47 -4.42
CA PRO A 267 -23.71 -10.18 -5.29
C PRO A 267 -24.34 -9.27 -6.35
N ILE A 268 -24.73 -8.07 -5.96
CA ILE A 268 -25.32 -7.08 -6.85
C ILE A 268 -24.30 -6.60 -7.91
N VAL A 269 -23.04 -6.37 -7.54
CA VAL A 269 -21.97 -5.93 -8.46
C VAL A 269 -21.55 -7.03 -9.43
N ARG A 270 -21.53 -8.29 -8.97
CA ARG A 270 -21.28 -9.48 -9.81
C ARG A 270 -22.35 -9.66 -10.87
N GLY A 271 -23.61 -9.40 -10.52
CA GLY A 271 -24.75 -9.51 -11.43
C GLY A 271 -24.81 -8.41 -12.50
N LEU A 272 -24.09 -7.31 -12.32
CA LEU A 272 -24.05 -6.23 -13.32
C LEU A 272 -23.25 -6.66 -14.57
N PRO A 273 -23.72 -6.30 -15.77
CA PRO A 273 -23.10 -6.72 -17.02
C PRO A 273 -21.61 -6.35 -17.09
N THR A 274 -20.82 -7.22 -17.71
CA THR A 274 -19.42 -6.95 -18.06
C THR A 274 -19.39 -5.98 -19.24
N PRO A 275 -18.68 -4.84 -19.18
CA PRO A 275 -18.86 -3.80 -20.17
C PRO A 275 -17.91 -3.90 -21.38
N PRO A 276 -18.35 -3.45 -22.57
CA PRO A 276 -17.45 -3.01 -23.63
C PRO A 276 -16.79 -1.66 -23.26
N ARG A 277 -15.62 -1.36 -23.83
CA ARG A 277 -14.78 -0.19 -23.48
C ARG A 277 -15.56 1.13 -23.53
N VAL A 278 -15.46 1.94 -22.48
CA VAL A 278 -15.94 3.33 -22.45
C VAL A 278 -14.75 4.27 -22.22
N GLN A 279 -14.76 5.45 -22.84
CA GLN A 279 -13.77 6.52 -22.63
C GLN A 279 -14.10 7.31 -21.34
N SER A 280 -13.10 7.37 -20.45
CA SER A 280 -12.88 8.29 -19.32
C SER A 280 -14.04 9.21 -18.89
N GLY A 281 -14.56 9.01 -17.67
CA GLY A 281 -15.57 9.90 -17.09
C GLY A 281 -15.43 10.05 -15.57
N LEU A 282 -14.75 11.12 -15.12
CA LEU A 282 -14.79 11.62 -13.73
C LEU A 282 -16.16 12.24 -13.36
N ASP A 283 -17.01 12.54 -14.36
CA ASP A 283 -18.32 13.16 -14.17
C ASP A 283 -19.39 12.25 -13.52
N ALA A 284 -19.16 10.92 -13.48
CA ALA A 284 -20.18 9.95 -13.05
C ALA A 284 -20.33 9.83 -11.53
N VAL A 285 -19.31 10.23 -10.75
CA VAL A 285 -19.29 10.09 -9.28
C VAL A 285 -19.89 11.31 -8.58
N SER A 286 -19.74 12.52 -9.14
CA SER A 286 -20.21 13.75 -8.50
C SER A 286 -21.75 13.77 -8.36
N THR A 287 -22.45 13.18 -9.33
CA THR A 287 -23.91 13.01 -9.30
C THR A 287 -24.40 11.92 -8.33
N ALA A 288 -23.52 11.03 -7.88
CA ALA A 288 -23.85 9.90 -7.01
C ALA A 288 -23.86 10.24 -5.52
N THR A 289 -22.96 11.12 -5.11
CA THR A 289 -22.67 11.45 -3.70
C THR A 289 -23.24 12.80 -3.27
N GLY A 290 -24.02 13.47 -4.12
CA GLY A 290 -24.50 14.84 -3.86
C GLY A 290 -23.42 15.92 -4.03
N LEU A 291 -22.21 15.54 -4.48
CA LEU A 291 -21.14 16.45 -4.84
C LEU A 291 -21.47 17.14 -6.17
N LYS A 292 -22.27 18.22 -6.13
CA LYS A 292 -22.41 19.11 -7.31
C LYS A 292 -21.01 19.54 -7.77
N ARG A 293 -20.79 19.43 -9.08
CA ARG A 293 -19.61 19.93 -9.82
C ARG A 293 -19.08 21.23 -9.20
N ILE A 294 -17.84 21.22 -8.75
CA ILE A 294 -16.99 22.40 -8.59
C ILE A 294 -15.77 22.16 -9.48
#